data_AF-A0A0D2SDZ0-F1
#
_entry.id   AF-A0A0D2SDZ0-F1
#
_cell.length_a   1.000
_cell.length_b   1.000
_cell.length_c   1.000
_cell.angle_alpha   90.00
_cell.angle_beta   90.00
_cell.angle_gamma   90.00
#
_symmetry.space_group_name_H-M   'P 1'
#
loop_
_entity.id
_entity.type
_entity.pdbx_description
1 polymer ?
#
loop_
_entity_poly.entity_id
_entity_poly.type
_entity_poly.pdbx_seq_one_letter_code
_entity_poly.pdbx_strand_id
1 'polypeptide(L)' 'MLKMVADESGHGHVYGMDIQTEALENTSSLLDETVTQKEKELVKLFPICHSRMDEVLPENTAV' A
#
# COMPACT_ATOMS: atom_id res chain seq x y z
N MET A 1 2.05 -2.57 -9.95
CA MET A 1 0.64 -2.53 -9.54
C MET A 1 0.13 -1.12 -9.29
N LEU A 2 0.87 -0.25 -8.58
CA LEU A 2 0.39 1.11 -8.29
C LEU A 2 -0.12 1.87 -9.53
N LYS A 3 0.67 1.91 -10.61
CA LYS A 3 0.27 2.56 -11.89
C LYS A 3 -0.93 1.92 -12.60
N MET A 4 -1.38 0.74 -12.16
CA MET A 4 -2.58 0.08 -12.68
C MET A 4 -3.82 0.35 -11.82
N VAL A 5 -3.63 0.80 -10.57
CA VAL A 5 -4.71 1.03 -9.59
C VAL A 5 -4.98 2.51 -9.40
N ALA A 6 -3.92 3.32 -9.35
CA ALA A 6 -4.00 4.77 -9.36
C ALA A 6 -3.79 5.26 -10.80
N ASP A 7 -4.89 5.55 -11.48
CA ASP A 7 -4.84 6.36 -12.71
C ASP A 7 -4.54 7.83 -12.37
N GLU A 8 -4.61 8.73 -13.35
CA GLU A 8 -4.34 10.16 -13.14
C GLU A 8 -5.27 10.81 -12.10
N SER A 9 -6.39 10.16 -11.74
CA SER A 9 -7.30 10.64 -10.71
C SER A 9 -6.73 10.49 -9.30
N GLY A 10 -5.77 9.57 -9.08
CA GLY A 10 -5.11 9.38 -7.79
C GLY A 10 -6.00 8.82 -6.67
N HIS A 11 -7.17 8.25 -6.99
CA HIS A 11 -8.10 7.72 -5.97
C HIS A 11 -7.80 6.27 -5.58
N GLY A 12 -7.11 5.52 -6.45
CA GLY A 12 -6.73 4.13 -6.18
C GLY A 12 -5.60 4.03 -5.17
N HIS A 13 -5.76 3.15 -4.18
CA HIS A 13 -4.75 2.90 -3.16
C HIS A 13 -4.29 1.44 -3.22
N VAL A 14 -3.03 1.20 -2.88
CA VAL A 14 -2.47 -0.15 -2.71
C VAL A 14 -2.17 -0.38 -1.25
N TYR A 15 -2.73 -1.45 -0.69
CA TYR A 15 -2.49 -1.86 0.68
C TYR A 15 -1.56 -3.07 0.68
N GLY A 16 -0.32 -2.87 1.13
CA GLY A 16 0.65 -3.94 1.35
C GLY A 16 0.59 -4.39 2.81
N MET A 17 0.44 -5.69 3.04
CA MET A 17 0.32 -6.26 4.39
C MET A 17 1.27 -7.43 4.50
N ASP A 18 2.14 -7.39 5.50
CA ASP A 18 3.04 -8.50 5.84
C ASP A 18 3.36 -8.46 7.34
N ILE A 19 3.52 -9.62 7.98
CA ILE A 19 3.94 -9.69 9.39
C ILE A 19 5.45 -9.42 9.51
N GLN A 20 6.22 -9.70 8.47
CA GLN A 20 7.66 -9.56 8.45
C GLN A 20 8.03 -8.09 8.20
N THR A 21 8.45 -7.38 9.26
CA THR A 21 8.84 -5.96 9.18
C THR A 21 9.87 -5.70 8.10
N GLU A 22 10.86 -6.57 7.94
CA GLU A 22 11.91 -6.45 6.91
C GLU A 22 11.32 -6.42 5.49
N ALA A 23 10.25 -7.18 5.21
CA ALA A 23 9.60 -7.15 3.90
C ALA A 23 8.95 -5.79 3.62
N LEU A 24 8.37 -5.17 4.64
CA LEU A 24 7.75 -3.84 4.54
C LEU A 24 8.81 -2.74 4.41
N GLU A 25 9.90 -2.84 5.17
CA GLU A 25 11.04 -1.91 5.08
C GLU A 25 11.69 -1.97 3.69
N ASN A 26 11.98 -3.17 3.19
CA ASN A 26 12.51 -3.38 1.84
C ASN A 26 11.55 -2.85 0.77
N THR A 27 10.25 -3.08 0.93
CA THR A 27 9.22 -2.54 0.02
C THR A 27 9.17 -1.01 0.08
N SER A 28 9.23 -0.41 1.28
CA SER A 28 9.28 1.05 1.43
C SER A 28 10.51 1.64 0.75
N SER A 29 11.68 1.03 0.95
CA SER A 29 12.94 1.45 0.30
C SER A 29 12.83 1.37 -1.21
N LEU A 30 12.24 0.29 -1.75
CA LEU A 30 12.01 0.18 -3.19
C LEU A 30 11.05 1.26 -3.70
N LEU A 31 10.02 1.61 -2.94
CA LEU A 31 9.11 2.70 -3.33
C LEU A 31 9.81 4.06 -3.33
N ASP A 32 10.71 4.31 -2.37
CA ASP A 32 11.52 5.55 -2.37
C ASP A 32 12.35 5.72 -3.64
N GLU A 33 12.81 4.63 -4.23
CA GLU A 33 13.64 4.65 -5.44
C GLU A 33 12.84 4.68 -6.75
N THR A 34 11.62 4.15 -6.75
CA THR A 34 10.91 3.80 -7.99
C THR A 34 9.70 4.66 -8.30
N VAL A 35 9.16 5.40 -7.33
CA VAL A 35 7.97 6.23 -7.52
C VAL A 35 8.17 7.63 -6.95
N THR A 36 7.35 8.58 -7.40
CA THR A 36 7.33 9.93 -6.83
C THR A 36 6.78 9.92 -5.41
N GLN A 37 7.08 10.95 -4.62
CA GLN A 37 6.52 11.09 -3.27
C GLN A 37 4.98 11.03 -3.28
N LYS A 38 4.34 11.67 -4.26
CA LYS A 38 2.88 11.66 -4.43
C LYS A 38 2.34 10.26 -4.70
N GLU A 39 3.01 9.49 -5.56
CA GLU A 39 2.65 8.10 -5.82
C GLU A 39 2.88 7.21 -4.58
N LYS A 40 3.97 7.44 -3.84
CA LYS A 40 4.26 6.70 -2.62
C LYS A 40 3.17 6.87 -1.56
N GLU A 41 2.57 8.05 -1.44
CA GLU A 41 1.46 8.32 -0.51
C GLU A 41 0.21 7.45 -0.75
N LEU A 42 0.04 6.92 -1.97
CA LEU A 42 -1.05 6.03 -2.36
C LEU A 42 -0.79 4.56 -1.98
N VAL A 43 0.41 4.23 -1.50
CA VAL A 43 0.74 2.90 -0.98
C VAL A 43 0.74 2.95 0.54
N LYS A 44 -0.04 2.09 1.19
CA LYS A 44 -0.07 1.94 2.65
C LYS A 44 0.50 0.57 3.02
N LEU A 45 1.55 0.56 3.85
CA LEU A 45 2.21 -0.65 4.32
C LEU A 45 1.87 -0.89 5.78
N PHE A 46 1.39 -2.08 6.13
CA PHE A 46 0.97 -2.42 7.49
C PHE A 46 1.64 -3.73 7.99
N PRO A 47 2.19 -3.74 9.21
CA PRO A 47 2.83 -4.91 9.84
C PRO A 47 1.81 -5.90 10.40
N ILE A 48 0.84 -6.29 9.58
CA ILE A 48 -0.26 -7.20 9.93
C ILE A 48 -0.46 -8.24 8.83
N CYS A 49 -1.15 -9.33 9.15
CA CYS A 49 -1.59 -10.30 8.16
C CYS A 49 -2.85 -9.82 7.43
N HIS A 50 -3.04 -10.25 6.17
CA HIS A 50 -4.26 -9.99 5.40
C HIS A 50 -5.54 -10.50 6.08
N SER A 51 -5.44 -11.48 6.98
CA SER A 51 -6.58 -11.92 7.81
C SER A 51 -7.16 -10.84 8.73
N ARG A 52 -6.42 -9.75 8.96
CA ARG A 52 -6.81 -8.58 9.78
C ARG A 52 -6.95 -7.31 8.94
N MET A 53 -7.16 -7.45 7.63
CA MET A 53 -7.22 -6.31 6.71
C MET A 53 -8.36 -5.33 7.03
N ASP A 54 -9.42 -5.81 7.66
CA ASP A 54 -10.56 -5.03 8.15
C ASP A 54 -10.16 -3.97 9.18
N GLU A 55 -9.05 -4.14 9.89
CA GLU A 55 -8.55 -3.15 10.86
C GLU A 55 -7.95 -1.89 10.21
N VAL A 56 -7.59 -1.95 8.93
CA VAL A 56 -6.85 -0.88 8.24
C VAL A 56 -7.52 -0.38 6.96
N LEU A 57 -8.47 -1.15 6.42
CA LEU A 57 -9.27 -0.70 5.30
C LEU A 57 -10.37 0.27 5.75
N PRO A 58 -10.68 1.30 4.95
CA PRO A 58 -11.82 2.16 5.20
C PRO A 58 -13.14 1.38 5.26
N GLU A 59 -14.08 1.84 6.08
CA GLU A 59 -15.42 1.26 6.14
C GLU A 59 -16.09 1.24 4.75
N ASN A 60 -16.78 0.15 4.44
CA ASN A 60 -17.42 -0.10 3.13
C ASN A 60 -16.48 -0.24 1.94
N THR A 61 -15.20 -0.54 2.17
CA THR A 61 -14.30 -0.96 1.09
C THR A 61 -14.75 -2.31 0.54
N ALA A 62 -15.09 -2.36 -0.76
CA ALA A 62 -15.26 -3.62 -1.47
C ALA A 62 -13.86 -4.14 -1.84
N VAL A 63 -13.57 -5.39 -1.47
CA VAL A 63 -12.29 -6.07 -1.68
C VAL A 63 -12.40 -7.06 -2.81
#